data_AF-A0A9D5I2Q5-F1
#
_entry.id   AF-A0A9D5I2Q5-F1
#
_cell.length_a   1.000
_cell.length_b   1.000
_cell.length_c   1.000
_cell.angle_alpha   90.00
_cell.angle_beta   90.00
_cell.angle_gamma   90.00
#
_symmetry.space_group_name_H-M   'P 1'
#
loop_
_entity.id
_entity.type
_entity.pdbx_description
1 polymer ?
#
loop_
_entity_poly.entity_id
_entity_poly.type
_entity_poly.pdbx_seq_one_letter_code
_entity_poly.pdbx_strand_id
1 'polypeptide(L)' 'MKKMSDENLDQMVEKMVEMRKMLGISRVELAKRTGLNQTLIRKLERGMSRAHVDDYMMIIDTLTMEMLVRDLLPKDRKG' A
#
# COMPACT_ATOMS: atom_id res chain seq x y z
N MET A 1 -21.08 11.23 -0.52
CA MET A 1 -19.95 10.72 0.30
C MET A 1 -19.35 11.88 1.07
N LYS A 2 -19.16 11.72 2.39
CA LYS A 2 -18.45 12.71 3.22
C LYS A 2 -16.99 12.76 2.73
N LYS A 3 -16.46 13.94 2.42
CA LYS A 3 -15.02 14.07 2.11
C LYS A 3 -14.24 13.56 3.33
N MET A 4 -13.29 12.66 3.10
CA MET A 4 -12.32 12.28 4.12
C MET A 4 -11.54 13.54 4.53
N SER A 5 -11.33 13.75 5.84
CA SER A 5 -10.45 14.84 6.29
C SER A 5 -9.02 14.54 5.84
N ASP A 6 -8.24 15.59 5.61
CA ASP A 6 -6.84 15.45 5.23
C ASP A 6 -6.05 14.62 6.25
N GLU A 7 -6.37 14.75 7.54
CA GLU A 7 -5.79 13.94 8.63
C GLU A 7 -6.08 12.44 8.51
N ASN A 8 -7.30 12.06 8.13
CA ASN A 8 -7.66 10.65 7.94
C ASN A 8 -6.95 10.07 6.70
N LEU A 9 -6.73 10.88 5.66
CA LEU A 9 -5.99 10.48 4.47
C LEU A 9 -4.51 10.24 4.81
N ASP A 10 -3.90 11.12 5.61
CA ASP A 10 -2.51 10.97 6.02
C ASP A 10 -2.29 9.71 6.86
N GLN A 11 -3.17 9.44 7.84
CA GLN A 11 -3.14 8.20 8.63
C GLN A 11 -3.30 6.94 7.76
N MET A 12 -4.14 7.02 6.72
CA MET A 12 -4.32 5.91 5.77
C MET A 12 -3.04 5.67 4.97
N VAL A 13 -2.39 6.74 4.47
CA VAL A 13 -1.13 6.65 3.74
C VAL A 13 -0.02 6.08 4.63
N GLU A 14 0.06 6.48 5.88
CA GLU A 14 1.02 5.93 6.85
C GLU A 14 0.85 4.42 7.00
N LYS A 15 -0.38 3.94 7.19
CA LYS A 15 -0.67 2.49 7.26
C LYS A 15 -0.28 1.74 5.98
N MET A 16 -0.53 2.33 4.80
CA MET A 16 -0.09 1.74 3.53
C MET A 16 1.43 1.59 3.47
N VAL A 17 2.17 2.61 3.91
CA VAL A 17 3.64 2.59 3.98
C VAL A 17 4.14 1.51 4.93
N GLU A 18 3.52 1.39 6.11
CA GLU A 18 3.85 0.38 7.10
C GLU A 18 3.61 -1.04 6.56
N MET A 19 2.44 -1.30 5.98
CA MET A 19 2.12 -2.59 5.35
C MET A 19 3.13 -2.97 4.28
N ARG A 20 3.46 -2.04 3.38
CA ARG A 20 4.47 -2.29 2.33
C ARG A 20 5.82 -2.67 2.94
N LYS A 21 6.25 -1.97 4.00
CA LYS A 21 7.51 -2.26 4.70
C LYS A 21 7.47 -3.61 5.42
N MET A 22 6.36 -3.95 6.08
CA MET A 22 6.16 -5.25 6.75
C MET A 22 6.20 -6.43 5.77
N LEU A 23 5.73 -6.22 4.54
CA LEU A 23 5.82 -7.20 3.45
C LEU A 23 7.22 -7.27 2.82
N GLY A 24 8.12 -6.33 3.15
CA GLY A 24 9.47 -6.28 2.57
C GLY A 24 9.51 -5.91 1.08
N ILE A 25 8.40 -5.42 0.50
CA ILE A 25 8.35 -5.11 -0.94
C ILE A 25 8.77 -3.67 -1.23
N SER A 26 9.47 -3.48 -2.35
CA SER A 26 9.87 -2.15 -2.81
C SER A 26 8.69 -1.39 -3.43
N ARG A 27 8.83 -0.07 -3.62
CA ARG A 27 7.84 0.73 -4.37
C ARG A 27 7.72 0.29 -5.83
N VAL A 28 8.82 -0.17 -6.42
CA VAL A 28 8.84 -0.71 -7.79
C VAL A 28 8.03 -2.00 -7.85
N GLU A 29 8.15 -2.84 -6.83
CA GLU A 29 7.39 -4.08 -6.73
C GLU A 29 5.91 -3.81 -6.51
N LEU A 30 5.56 -2.88 -5.61
CA LEU A 30 4.16 -2.46 -5.42
C LEU A 30 3.56 -1.87 -6.70
N ALA A 31 4.33 -1.07 -7.45
CA ALA A 31 3.93 -0.55 -8.75
C ALA A 31 3.60 -1.66 -9.75
N LYS A 32 4.43 -2.70 -9.83
CA LYS A 32 4.18 -3.86 -10.71
C LYS A 32 2.90 -4.60 -10.32
N ARG A 33 2.64 -4.78 -9.03
CA ARG A 33 1.47 -5.51 -8.53
C ARG A 33 0.17 -4.74 -8.71
N THR A 34 0.22 -3.42 -8.52
CA THR A 34 -0.95 -2.54 -8.67
C THR A 34 -1.16 -2.08 -10.12
N GLY A 35 -0.15 -2.20 -11.00
CA GLY A 35 -0.17 -1.56 -12.32
C GLY A 35 -0.01 -0.03 -12.28
N LEU A 36 0.23 0.56 -11.10
CA LEU A 36 0.40 2.00 -10.94
C LEU A 36 1.83 2.45 -11.25
N ASN A 37 2.00 3.73 -11.54
CA ASN A 37 3.33 4.31 -11.74
C ASN A 37 4.10 4.37 -10.40
N GLN A 38 5.34 3.88 -10.37
CA GLN A 38 6.19 3.94 -9.19
C GLN A 38 6.40 5.36 -8.65
N THR A 39 6.47 6.35 -9.54
CA THR A 39 6.60 7.77 -9.17
C THR A 39 5.34 8.28 -8.47
N LEU A 40 4.16 7.81 -8.88
CA LEU A 40 2.90 8.12 -8.20
C LEU A 40 2.94 7.58 -6.77
N ILE A 41 3.28 6.31 -6.60
CA ILE A 41 3.41 5.68 -5.27
C ILE A 41 4.42 6.45 -4.41
N ARG A 42 5.58 6.83 -4.95
CA ARG A 42 6.58 7.63 -4.22
C ARG A 42 6.03 8.99 -3.78
N LYS A 43 5.26 9.68 -4.62
CA LYS A 43 4.68 10.99 -4.29
C LYS A 43 3.59 10.86 -3.22
N LEU A 44 2.75 9.83 -3.35
CA LEU A 44 1.69 9.50 -2.40
C LEU A 44 2.27 9.20 -1.01
N GLU A 45 3.26 8.30 -0.91
CA GLU A 45 3.92 7.96 0.37
C GLU A 45 4.66 9.12 1.04
N ARG A 46 4.92 10.23 0.31
CA ARG A 46 5.61 11.42 0.85
C ARG A 46 4.65 12.58 1.11
N GLY A 47 3.33 12.39 0.92
CA GLY A 47 2.35 13.47 1.01
C GLY A 47 2.52 14.55 -0.06
N MET A 48 3.28 14.29 -1.14
CA MET A 48 3.61 15.28 -2.18
C MET A 48 2.57 15.32 -3.32
N SER A 49 1.61 14.41 -3.32
CA SER A 49 0.53 14.37 -4.30
C SER A 49 -0.68 13.67 -3.71
N ARG A 50 -1.87 14.15 -4.08
CA ARG A 50 -3.12 13.40 -3.92
C ARG A 50 -3.34 12.56 -5.17
N ALA A 51 -3.76 11.32 -4.99
CA ALA A 51 -4.13 10.41 -6.07
C ALA A 51 -5.67 10.34 -6.18
N HIS A 52 -6.17 9.62 -7.19
CA HIS A 52 -7.59 9.31 -7.23
C HIS A 52 -7.93 8.28 -6.16
N VAL A 53 -9.18 8.26 -5.69
CA VAL A 53 -9.65 7.30 -4.67
C VAL A 53 -9.34 5.86 -5.11
N ASP A 54 -9.52 5.57 -6.40
CA ASP A 54 -9.26 4.25 -6.98
C ASP A 54 -7.78 3.84 -6.86
N ASP A 55 -6.83 4.77 -6.99
CA ASP A 55 -5.40 4.48 -6.81
C ASP A 55 -5.10 4.05 -5.36
N TYR A 56 -5.72 4.72 -4.37
CA TYR A 56 -5.59 4.31 -2.97
C TYR A 56 -6.19 2.93 -2.74
N MET A 57 -7.38 2.67 -3.28
CA MET A 57 -8.04 1.37 -3.16
C MET A 57 -7.20 0.24 -3.77
N MET A 58 -6.65 0.44 -4.98
CA MET A 58 -5.78 -0.56 -5.61
C MET A 58 -4.55 -0.90 -4.76
N ILE A 59 -3.92 0.11 -4.15
CA ILE A 59 -2.77 -0.12 -3.26
C ILE A 59 -3.21 -0.85 -1.99
N ILE A 60 -4.32 -0.44 -1.37
CA ILE A 60 -4.84 -1.06 -0.14
C ILE A 60 -5.23 -2.51 -0.38
N ASP A 61 -6.00 -2.80 -1.44
CA ASP A 61 -6.42 -4.15 -1.80
C ASP A 61 -5.20 -5.05 -2.07
N THR A 62 -4.22 -4.53 -2.81
CA THR A 62 -2.98 -5.27 -3.06
C THR A 62 -2.24 -5.58 -1.76
N LEU A 63 -2.01 -4.58 -0.91
CA LEU A 63 -1.25 -4.77 0.33
C LEU A 63 -2.00 -5.66 1.34
N THR A 64 -3.33 -5.55 1.43
CA THR A 64 -4.14 -6.38 2.33
C THR A 64 -4.17 -7.83 1.88
N MET A 65 -4.31 -8.10 0.58
CA MET A 65 -4.24 -9.45 0.05
C MET A 65 -2.85 -10.08 0.24
N GLU A 66 -1.78 -9.31 0.07
CA GLU A 66 -0.41 -9.78 0.30
C GLU A 66 -0.14 -10.09 1.79
N MET A 67 -0.65 -9.25 2.69
CA MET A 67 -0.61 -9.52 4.13
C MET A 67 -1.38 -10.78 4.47
N LEU A 68 -2.58 -10.95 3.91
CA LEU A 68 -3.40 -12.14 4.12
C LEU A 68 -2.70 -13.40 3.61
N VAL A 69 -2.11 -13.35 2.42
CA VAL A 69 -1.32 -14.47 1.86
C VAL A 69 -0.13 -14.79 2.76
N ARG A 70 0.61 -13.78 3.23
CA ARG A 70 1.74 -13.97 4.18
C ARG A 70 1.29 -14.64 5.48
N ASP A 71 0.14 -14.25 6.01
CA ASP A 71 -0.32 -14.73 7.31
C ASP A 71 -0.99 -16.12 7.21
N LEU A 72 -1.61 -16.44 6.07
CA LEU A 72 -2.21 -17.75 5.81
C LEU A 72 -1.21 -18.81 5.34
N LEU A 73 -0.14 -18.41 4.64
CA LEU A 73 0.92 -19.34 4.26
C LEU A 73 1.89 -19.47 5.44
N PRO A 74 1.97 -20.63 6.12
CA PRO A 74 2.92 -20.82 7.19
C PRO A 74 4.33 -20.54 6.64
N LYS A 75 5.12 -19.73 7.36
CA LYS A 75 6.56 -19.66 7.09
C LYS A 75 7.05 -21.09 7.10
N ASP A 76 7.63 -21.55 5.98
CA ASP A 76 8.30 -22.83 5.92
C ASP A 76 9.11 -22.98 7.21
N ARG A 77 8.70 -23.94 8.06
CA ARG A 77 9.57 -24.43 9.13
C ARG A 77 10.76 -25.04 8.40
N LYS A 78 11.78 -24.23 8.14
CA LYS A 78 13.11 -24.74 7.89
C LYS A 78 13.50 -25.45 9.18
N GLY A 79 13.35 -26.78 9.17
CA GLY A 79 13.93 -27.68 10.16
C GLY A 79 15.45 -27.64 10.12
#